data_AF-A0A238YPM2-F1
#
_entry.id   AF-A0A238YPM2-F1
#
_cell.length_a   1.000
_cell.length_b   1.000
_cell.length_c   1.000
_cell.angle_alpha   90.00
_cell.angle_beta   90.00
_cell.angle_gamma   90.00
#
_symmetry.space_group_name_H-M   'P 1'
#
loop_
_entity.id
_entity.type
_entity.pdbx_description
1 polymer ?
#
loop_
_entity_poly.entity_id
_entity_poly.type
_entity_poly.pdbx_seq_one_letter_code
_entity_poly.pdbx_strand_id
1 'polypeptide(L)'
;MAQHRSLGRRAAHAGVSTAVALSSFTLWSVSPAPARAAEAANDPACVAENAVLTVEEQRIGQPLVPGGESAAAQFLRAAGFEQAVAQFGADLCAAQSLVQAEELVARHGAALWELAVARAQGEQQIGTIDRYDDRPLYWARLHMTRAVRQWEAPVEVSVVQRNALVHILDYASRGVTSIDWPEEPGGAKRVMISGFDTYSLDVSLRNSNPSGATALQLDGQTLETDAGPVVVQAVVLPVNWTDFDEGIVEDAFGQVLRTGENRADLIMTISQTGRGRMDIEQWAANARGGFPDNNRNMLFGPISRPSHWPQPFDSPQWIETTLPYEAMIAAGTGPWPVTLNDGICEWPAGTFPAPSAVRCQDDPSEGSTAASGPGGNYLSNESMYRSNRLRIGLQAWDVPGGHLHISALQYPEDLAVLTSPEFEADRKAVVDQTIALVTAAGAAV
;
A
#
# COMPACT_ATOMS: atom_id res chain seq x y z
N MET A 1 35.30 -64.85 -20.77
CA MET A 1 36.09 -65.93 -20.13
C MET A 1 36.65 -65.41 -18.82
N ALA A 2 36.71 -66.28 -17.80
CA ALA A 2 37.38 -66.15 -16.51
C ALA A 2 36.73 -65.26 -15.43
N GLN A 3 36.17 -65.95 -14.43
CA GLN A 3 36.03 -65.50 -13.04
C GLN A 3 37.36 -65.68 -12.29
N HIS A 4 37.68 -64.77 -11.35
CA HIS A 4 38.10 -65.04 -9.96
C HIS A 4 38.33 -63.70 -9.21
N ARG A 5 37.59 -63.45 -8.11
CA ARG A 5 38.00 -63.43 -6.68
C ARG A 5 39.18 -62.46 -6.40
N SER A 6 39.18 -61.56 -5.40
CA SER A 6 38.66 -61.66 -4.02
C SER A 6 38.75 -60.32 -3.26
N LEU A 7 37.92 -60.15 -2.20
CA LEU A 7 38.17 -59.45 -0.91
C LEU A 7 38.53 -57.95 -0.97
N GLY A 8 37.94 -57.01 -0.23
CA GLY A 8 37.13 -57.04 0.98
C GLY A 8 37.55 -55.82 1.82
N ARG A 9 36.61 -54.94 2.22
CA ARG A 9 36.75 -54.09 3.41
C ARG A 9 35.39 -53.52 3.80
N ARG A 10 34.91 -53.99 4.95
CA ARG A 10 33.85 -53.36 5.75
C ARG A 10 34.42 -52.08 6.37
N ALA A 11 33.69 -50.98 6.26
CA ALA A 11 33.71 -49.84 7.18
C ALA A 11 32.24 -49.49 7.38
N ALA A 12 31.64 -49.95 8.48
CA ALA A 12 31.49 -49.21 9.74
C ALA A 12 30.39 -48.14 9.61
N HIS A 13 29.24 -48.49 10.19
CA HIS A 13 28.15 -47.57 10.51
C HIS A 13 28.66 -46.38 11.32
N ALA A 14 28.36 -45.17 10.85
CA ALA A 14 28.20 -44.00 11.69
C ALA A 14 26.85 -43.41 11.33
N GLY A 15 25.89 -43.53 12.25
CA GLY A 15 24.61 -42.84 12.16
C GLY A 15 24.85 -41.34 12.16
N VAL A 16 24.24 -40.63 11.20
CA VAL A 16 24.14 -39.19 11.25
C VAL A 16 22.80 -38.88 11.91
N SER A 17 22.92 -38.30 13.09
CA SER A 17 21.86 -37.86 13.96
C SER A 17 20.91 -36.90 13.25
N THR A 18 19.62 -37.11 13.50
CA THR A 18 18.54 -36.14 13.36
C THR A 18 18.93 -34.85 14.07
N ALA A 19 19.22 -33.79 13.32
CA ALA A 19 19.35 -32.45 13.85
C ALA A 19 17.95 -31.84 13.90
N VAL A 20 17.30 -31.98 15.06
CA VAL A 20 16.16 -31.14 15.44
C VAL A 20 16.72 -29.74 15.67
N ALA A 21 16.40 -28.79 14.79
CA ALA A 21 16.66 -27.38 15.00
C ALA A 21 15.72 -26.86 16.10
N LEU A 22 16.18 -26.92 17.34
CA LEU A 22 15.57 -26.20 18.46
C LEU A 22 15.93 -24.71 18.30
N SER A 23 14.96 -23.94 17.80
CA SER A 23 14.98 -22.47 17.84
C SER A 23 15.14 -22.02 19.29
N SER A 24 16.35 -21.60 19.63
CA SER A 24 16.68 -21.09 20.95
C SER A 24 16.15 -19.67 21.04
N PHE A 25 15.10 -19.45 21.83
CA PHE A 25 14.70 -18.13 22.28
C PHE A 25 15.86 -17.52 23.10
N THR A 26 16.69 -16.70 22.46
CA THR A 26 17.58 -15.79 23.15
C THR A 26 16.73 -14.70 23.79
N LEU A 27 16.41 -14.88 25.07
CA LEU A 27 15.95 -13.81 25.94
C LEU A 27 17.00 -12.70 25.92
N TRP A 28 16.69 -11.59 25.25
CA TRP A 28 17.46 -10.36 25.33
C TRP A 28 17.37 -9.84 26.76
N SER A 29 18.42 -10.03 27.53
CA SER A 29 18.63 -9.31 28.79
C SER A 29 18.84 -7.83 28.47
N VAL A 30 17.80 -7.03 28.68
CA VAL A 30 17.87 -5.57 28.61
C VAL A 30 18.74 -5.09 29.78
N SER A 31 20.00 -4.79 29.49
CA SER A 31 20.84 -4.01 30.41
C SER A 31 20.23 -2.59 30.51
N PRO A 32 20.06 -2.01 31.70
CA PRO A 32 19.61 -0.63 31.82
C PRO A 32 20.75 0.28 31.39
N ALA A 33 20.76 0.68 30.12
CA ALA A 33 21.58 1.79 29.68
C ALA A 33 21.03 3.07 30.35
N PRO A 34 21.89 3.96 30.87
CA PRO A 34 21.44 5.18 31.52
C PRO A 34 20.66 6.04 30.51
N ALA A 35 19.64 6.72 31.01
CA ALA A 35 18.69 7.58 30.30
C ALA A 35 19.38 8.71 29.52
N ARG A 36 20.02 8.38 28.39
CA ARG A 36 20.64 9.32 27.44
C ARG A 36 20.08 9.22 26.03
N ALA A 37 19.23 8.21 25.77
CA ALA A 37 18.56 8.02 24.48
C ALA A 37 17.41 9.02 24.23
N ALA A 38 16.88 9.67 25.27
CA ALA A 38 15.77 10.62 25.14
C ALA A 38 16.21 12.07 24.80
N GLU A 39 17.50 12.39 24.85
CA GLU A 39 18.01 13.75 24.57
C GLU A 39 18.45 13.96 23.12
N ALA A 40 18.76 12.89 22.36
CA ALA A 40 19.25 13.01 20.98
C ALA A 40 18.15 13.38 19.96
N ALA A 41 16.88 13.11 20.27
CA ALA A 41 15.75 13.45 19.40
C ALA A 41 15.47 14.97 19.31
N ASN A 42 16.18 15.79 20.10
CA ASN A 42 16.05 17.24 20.14
C ASN A 42 17.39 17.97 19.99
N ASP A 43 18.44 17.35 19.42
CA ASP A 43 19.67 18.10 19.12
C ASP A 43 19.38 19.10 17.98
N PRO A 44 19.32 20.42 18.25
CA PRO A 44 19.03 21.40 17.21
C PRO A 44 20.09 21.40 16.11
N ALA A 45 21.30 20.89 16.38
CA ALA A 45 22.39 20.84 15.42
C ALA A 45 22.20 19.80 14.30
N CYS A 46 21.22 18.90 14.42
CA CYS A 46 20.92 17.88 13.41
C CYS A 46 19.72 18.25 12.50
N VAL A 47 19.01 19.35 12.81
CA VAL A 47 17.71 19.66 12.19
C VAL A 47 17.75 21.04 11.53
N ALA A 48 17.63 21.05 10.20
CA ALA A 48 17.44 22.24 9.39
C ALA A 48 15.99 22.73 9.53
N GLU A 49 15.78 23.76 10.36
CA GLU A 49 14.45 24.35 10.60
C GLU A 49 13.83 24.96 9.33
N ASN A 50 14.66 25.37 8.36
CA ASN A 50 14.25 26.04 7.12
C ASN A 50 14.18 25.10 5.90
N ALA A 51 14.22 23.78 6.10
CA ALA A 51 14.03 22.83 5.01
C ALA A 51 12.64 23.00 4.34
N VAL A 52 12.60 22.87 3.02
CA VAL A 52 11.34 22.92 2.27
C VAL A 52 10.58 21.60 2.48
N LEU A 53 9.41 21.70 3.10
CA LEU A 53 8.52 20.57 3.36
C LEU A 53 7.40 20.50 2.31
N THR A 54 6.98 19.29 1.99
CA THR A 54 5.75 19.02 1.23
C THR A 54 4.51 19.49 1.99
N VAL A 55 3.36 19.61 1.33
CA VAL A 55 2.12 20.02 2.01
C VAL A 55 1.72 18.96 3.05
N GLU A 56 1.93 17.68 2.75
CA GLU A 56 1.71 16.58 3.71
C GLU A 56 2.55 16.73 4.98
N GLU A 57 3.86 16.91 4.85
CA GLU A 57 4.76 17.06 6.00
C GLU A 57 4.45 18.33 6.82
N GLN A 58 3.95 19.39 6.19
CA GLN A 58 3.49 20.59 6.90
C GLN A 58 2.26 20.32 7.79
N ARG A 59 1.45 19.29 7.51
CA ARG A 59 0.28 18.93 8.33
C ARG A 59 0.64 18.30 9.67
N ILE A 60 1.87 17.80 9.85
CA ILE A 60 2.34 17.21 11.11
C ILE A 60 2.14 18.16 12.30
N GLY A 61 2.27 19.47 12.12
CA GLY A 61 2.08 20.44 13.20
C GLY A 61 0.61 20.81 13.48
N GLN A 62 -0.33 20.36 12.66
CA GLN A 62 -1.72 20.84 12.72
C GLN A 62 -2.54 20.05 13.74
N PRO A 63 -3.31 20.73 14.61
CA PRO A 63 -4.20 20.05 15.55
C PRO A 63 -5.56 19.73 14.91
N LEU A 64 -6.29 18.77 15.49
CA LEU A 64 -7.67 18.46 15.07
C LEU A 64 -8.62 19.66 15.25
N VAL A 65 -8.40 20.41 16.33
CA VAL A 65 -9.15 21.61 16.71
C VAL A 65 -8.19 22.72 17.13
N PRO A 66 -8.52 24.01 16.90
CA PRO A 66 -7.64 25.12 17.25
C PRO A 66 -7.17 25.08 18.71
N GLY A 67 -5.86 25.18 18.95
CA GLY A 67 -5.25 25.17 20.28
C GLY A 67 -5.04 23.78 20.89
N GLY A 68 -5.40 22.71 20.19
CA GLY A 68 -5.11 21.32 20.60
C GLY A 68 -3.69 20.87 20.30
N GLU A 69 -3.39 19.63 20.70
CA GLU A 69 -2.18 18.90 20.26
C GLU A 69 -2.25 18.56 18.76
N SER A 70 -1.09 18.44 18.11
CA SER A 70 -0.97 17.90 16.76
C SER A 70 -1.79 16.60 16.58
N ALA A 71 -2.57 16.52 15.50
CA ALA A 71 -3.31 15.32 15.14
C ALA A 71 -2.37 14.12 14.92
N ALA A 72 -1.23 14.36 14.24
CA ALA A 72 -0.23 13.33 13.98
C ALA A 72 0.34 12.75 15.29
N ALA A 73 0.70 13.62 16.25
CA ALA A 73 1.20 13.20 17.56
C ALA A 73 0.16 12.38 18.33
N GLN A 74 -1.11 12.80 18.29
CA GLN A 74 -2.22 12.05 18.88
C GLN A 74 -2.36 10.65 18.28
N PHE A 75 -2.28 10.50 16.95
CA PHE A 75 -2.34 9.19 16.28
C PHE A 75 -1.14 8.30 16.61
N LEU A 76 0.08 8.84 16.60
CA LEU A 76 1.28 8.07 16.94
C LEU A 76 1.22 7.54 18.36
N ARG A 77 0.82 8.38 19.32
CA ARG A 77 0.66 8.00 20.72
C ARG A 77 -0.42 6.94 20.88
N ALA A 78 -1.58 7.16 20.26
CA ALA A 78 -2.70 6.23 20.33
C ALA A 78 -2.39 4.88 19.66
N ALA A 79 -1.48 4.83 18.69
CA ALA A 79 -1.06 3.58 18.06
C ALA A 79 0.17 2.92 18.71
N GLY A 80 0.92 3.65 19.54
CA GLY A 80 2.19 3.19 20.11
C GLY A 80 3.39 3.33 19.17
N PHE A 81 3.32 4.19 18.14
CA PHE A 81 4.37 4.33 17.11
C PHE A 81 5.42 5.42 17.45
N GLU A 82 5.22 6.18 18.53
CA GLU A 82 6.13 7.27 18.93
C GLU A 82 7.58 6.81 19.09
N GLN A 83 7.79 5.64 19.71
CA GLN A 83 9.14 5.11 19.93
C GLN A 83 9.85 4.77 18.62
N ALA A 84 9.14 4.17 17.65
CA ALA A 84 9.72 3.84 16.35
C ALA A 84 10.16 5.10 15.60
N VAL A 85 9.31 6.12 15.57
CA VAL A 85 9.60 7.42 14.95
C VAL A 85 10.75 8.14 15.67
N ALA A 86 10.77 8.14 17.00
CA ALA A 86 11.82 8.77 17.78
C ALA A 86 13.18 8.07 17.59
N GLN A 87 13.20 6.74 17.55
CA GLN A 87 14.42 5.98 17.31
C GLN A 87 14.98 6.23 15.91
N PHE A 88 14.11 6.29 14.90
CA PHE A 88 14.53 6.66 13.54
C PHE A 88 15.21 8.02 13.51
N GLY A 89 14.62 9.04 14.13
CA GLY A 89 15.21 10.39 14.20
C GLY A 89 16.58 10.40 14.87
N ALA A 90 16.72 9.69 16.00
CA ALA A 90 17.99 9.58 16.71
C ALA A 90 19.07 8.87 15.88
N ASP A 91 18.72 7.77 15.21
CA ASP A 91 19.66 7.01 14.37
C ASP A 91 20.08 7.81 13.13
N LEU A 92 19.14 8.52 12.51
CA LEU A 92 19.42 9.40 11.38
C LEU A 92 20.38 10.53 11.79
N CYS A 93 20.18 11.13 12.96
CA CYS A 93 21.11 12.14 13.48
C CYS A 93 22.50 11.59 13.78
N ALA A 94 22.61 10.32 14.15
CA ALA A 94 23.89 9.67 14.39
C ALA A 94 24.61 9.27 13.10
N ALA A 95 23.92 9.21 11.95
CA ALA A 95 24.50 8.78 10.67
C ALA A 95 25.65 9.68 10.22
N GLN A 96 26.81 9.08 9.94
CA GLN A 96 28.04 9.79 9.59
C GLN A 96 28.33 9.80 8.08
N SER A 97 27.50 9.13 7.27
CA SER A 97 27.67 9.05 5.83
C SER A 97 26.34 8.83 5.11
N LEU A 98 26.32 9.12 3.80
CA LEU A 98 25.15 8.86 2.96
C LEU A 98 24.80 7.36 2.92
N VAL A 99 25.79 6.48 2.82
CA VAL A 99 25.56 5.01 2.79
C VAL A 99 24.90 4.53 4.09
N GLN A 100 25.35 5.04 5.25
CA GLN A 100 24.70 4.72 6.53
C GLN A 100 23.25 5.23 6.55
N ALA A 101 23.00 6.44 6.03
CA ALA A 101 21.66 6.97 5.94
C ALA A 101 20.77 6.14 5.00
N GLU A 102 21.27 5.69 3.86
CA GLU A 102 20.58 4.80 2.90
C GLU A 102 20.18 3.47 3.57
N GLU A 103 21.10 2.81 4.25
CA GLU A 103 20.83 1.58 5.01
C GLU A 103 19.83 1.81 6.15
N LEU A 104 19.91 2.96 6.83
CA LEU A 104 18.99 3.33 7.90
C LEU A 104 17.57 3.55 7.40
N VAL A 105 17.38 4.34 6.33
CA VAL A 105 16.05 4.63 5.79
C VAL A 105 15.37 3.38 5.24
N ALA A 106 16.12 2.48 4.59
CA ALA A 106 15.60 1.20 4.12
C ALA A 106 15.14 0.31 5.29
N ARG A 107 16.00 0.10 6.29
CA ARG A 107 15.70 -0.77 7.44
C ARG A 107 14.55 -0.24 8.29
N HIS A 108 14.55 1.07 8.58
CA HIS A 108 13.50 1.68 9.39
C HIS A 108 12.17 1.79 8.63
N GLY A 109 12.21 1.98 7.31
CA GLY A 109 11.01 1.92 6.48
C GLY A 109 10.36 0.53 6.51
N ALA A 110 11.16 -0.52 6.30
CA ALA A 110 10.68 -1.91 6.39
C ALA A 110 10.16 -2.25 7.79
N ALA A 111 10.88 -1.85 8.85
CA ALA A 111 10.44 -2.07 10.24
C ALA A 111 9.13 -1.34 10.57
N LEU A 112 8.88 -0.16 9.98
CA LEU A 112 7.61 0.54 10.15
C LEU A 112 6.46 -0.21 9.47
N TRP A 113 6.69 -0.76 8.26
CA TRP A 113 5.70 -1.60 7.57
C TRP A 113 5.36 -2.84 8.40
N GLU A 114 6.38 -3.58 8.83
CA GLU A 114 6.24 -4.79 9.65
C GLU A 114 5.49 -4.49 10.97
N LEU A 115 5.82 -3.39 11.64
CA LEU A 115 5.12 -2.94 12.85
C LEU A 115 3.64 -2.66 12.60
N ALA A 116 3.32 -2.00 11.48
CA ALA A 116 1.95 -1.68 11.11
C ALA A 116 1.14 -2.93 10.77
N VAL A 117 1.71 -3.87 10.02
CA VAL A 117 1.10 -5.16 9.68
C VAL A 117 0.87 -5.99 10.95
N ALA A 118 1.92 -6.20 11.77
CA ALA A 118 1.83 -6.99 13.00
C ALA A 118 0.80 -6.41 13.99
N ARG A 119 0.71 -5.09 14.09
CA ARG A 119 -0.33 -4.42 14.87
C ARG A 119 -1.72 -4.65 14.28
N ALA A 120 -1.89 -4.43 12.97
CA ALA A 120 -3.18 -4.57 12.30
C ALA A 120 -3.73 -5.99 12.46
N GLN A 121 -2.87 -7.00 12.30
CA GLN A 121 -3.20 -8.42 12.37
C GLN A 121 -3.28 -8.96 13.81
N GLY A 122 -2.99 -8.13 14.81
CA GLY A 122 -3.14 -8.46 16.23
C GLY A 122 -2.01 -9.30 16.81
N GLU A 123 -0.91 -9.48 16.08
CA GLU A 123 0.32 -10.12 16.55
C GLU A 123 1.05 -9.26 17.59
N GLN A 124 0.93 -7.94 17.46
CA GLN A 124 1.39 -6.97 18.46
C GLN A 124 0.21 -6.16 19.03
N GLN A 125 0.04 -6.24 20.35
CA GLN A 125 -0.96 -5.47 21.08
C GLN A 125 -0.32 -4.21 21.67
N ILE A 126 -0.28 -3.15 20.86
CA ILE A 126 0.27 -1.85 21.24
C ILE A 126 -0.72 -0.71 20.96
N GLY A 127 -0.61 0.35 21.75
CA GLY A 127 -1.49 1.51 21.66
C GLY A 127 -2.88 1.27 22.27
N THR A 128 -3.75 2.26 22.09
CA THR A 128 -5.12 2.32 22.60
C THR A 128 -6.16 2.45 21.50
N ILE A 129 -5.78 2.89 20.29
CA ILE A 129 -6.68 2.92 19.13
C ILE A 129 -6.89 1.50 18.58
N ASP A 130 -7.95 1.27 17.82
CA ASP A 130 -8.27 -0.05 17.27
C ASP A 130 -7.26 -0.53 16.20
N ARG A 131 -7.19 -1.84 15.98
CA ARG A 131 -6.25 -2.45 15.02
C ARG A 131 -6.63 -2.27 13.54
N TYR A 132 -7.82 -1.76 13.25
CA TYR A 132 -8.28 -1.49 11.89
C TYR A 132 -7.96 -0.05 11.44
N ASP A 133 -7.22 0.71 12.24
CA ASP A 133 -6.82 2.09 11.91
C ASP A 133 -5.58 2.15 11.00
N ASP A 134 -5.74 2.74 9.81
CA ASP A 134 -4.70 2.95 8.80
C ASP A 134 -3.87 4.23 9.04
N ARG A 135 -4.45 5.22 9.74
CA ARG A 135 -3.88 6.56 9.90
C ARG A 135 -2.51 6.56 10.60
N PRO A 136 -2.22 5.68 11.59
CA PRO A 136 -0.92 5.68 12.27
C PRO A 136 0.28 5.44 11.35
N LEU A 137 0.16 4.53 10.37
CA LEU A 137 1.22 4.25 9.41
C LEU A 137 1.53 5.49 8.55
N TYR A 138 0.48 6.14 8.04
CA TYR A 138 0.60 7.36 7.26
C TYR A 138 1.34 8.47 8.04
N TRP A 139 0.89 8.76 9.27
CA TRP A 139 1.52 9.79 10.09
C TRP A 139 2.96 9.46 10.47
N ALA A 140 3.25 8.20 10.83
CA ALA A 140 4.62 7.78 11.14
C ALA A 140 5.55 7.95 9.94
N ARG A 141 5.11 7.51 8.76
CA ARG A 141 5.86 7.69 7.51
C ARG A 141 6.17 9.17 7.25
N LEU A 142 5.17 10.05 7.36
CA LEU A 142 5.38 11.48 7.17
C LEU A 142 6.36 12.09 8.17
N HIS A 143 6.31 11.68 9.44
CA HIS A 143 7.29 12.12 10.44
C HIS A 143 8.71 11.71 10.04
N MET A 144 8.88 10.49 9.55
CA MET A 144 10.18 9.96 9.12
C MET A 144 10.67 10.65 7.84
N THR A 145 9.83 10.85 6.81
CA THR A 145 10.24 11.55 5.58
C THR A 145 10.58 13.02 5.87
N ARG A 146 9.80 13.68 6.74
CA ARG A 146 10.12 15.03 7.23
C ARG A 146 11.49 15.07 7.90
N ALA A 147 11.80 14.10 8.77
CA ALA A 147 13.10 14.03 9.42
C ALA A 147 14.24 13.89 8.40
N VAL A 148 14.08 13.07 7.36
CA VAL A 148 15.04 12.99 6.23
C VAL A 148 15.18 14.33 5.51
N ARG A 149 14.09 15.07 5.29
CA ARG A 149 14.16 16.39 4.65
C ARG A 149 14.88 17.43 5.50
N GLN A 150 14.67 17.38 6.81
CA GLN A 150 15.27 18.31 7.76
C GLN A 150 16.67 17.89 8.22
N TRP A 151 17.16 16.70 7.88
CA TRP A 151 18.44 16.21 8.38
C TRP A 151 19.65 17.05 7.92
N GLU A 152 20.31 17.71 8.87
CA GLU A 152 21.64 18.30 8.69
C GLU A 152 22.71 17.22 8.83
N ALA A 153 23.09 16.65 7.70
CA ALA A 153 24.10 15.61 7.63
C ALA A 153 25.50 16.18 7.93
N PRO A 154 26.38 15.41 8.62
CA PRO A 154 27.79 15.77 8.78
C PRO A 154 28.60 15.67 7.47
N VAL A 155 27.95 15.19 6.40
CA VAL A 155 28.48 15.10 5.04
C VAL A 155 27.59 15.88 4.07
N GLU A 156 28.15 16.33 2.95
CA GLU A 156 27.34 17.00 1.92
C GLU A 156 26.35 16.00 1.30
N VAL A 157 25.06 16.31 1.40
CA VAL A 157 23.96 15.55 0.81
C VAL A 157 23.21 16.47 -0.15
N SER A 158 23.31 16.19 -1.45
CA SER A 158 22.59 16.93 -2.48
C SER A 158 21.07 16.74 -2.37
N VAL A 159 20.31 17.64 -3.00
CA VAL A 159 18.84 17.52 -3.07
C VAL A 159 18.39 16.19 -3.70
N VAL A 160 19.10 15.72 -4.73
CA VAL A 160 18.80 14.44 -5.40
C VAL A 160 19.03 13.25 -4.46
N GLN A 161 20.15 13.22 -3.74
CA GLN A 161 20.42 12.17 -2.76
C GLN A 161 19.41 12.19 -1.61
N ARG A 162 19.03 13.37 -1.13
CA ARG A 162 17.99 13.51 -0.10
C ARG A 162 16.63 13.01 -0.57
N ASN A 163 16.23 13.33 -1.80
CA ASN A 163 15.00 12.80 -2.38
C ASN A 163 15.08 11.27 -2.57
N ALA A 164 16.24 10.73 -2.93
CA ALA A 164 16.44 9.28 -2.99
C ALA A 164 16.29 8.61 -1.62
N LEU A 165 16.81 9.21 -0.54
CA LEU A 165 16.58 8.72 0.83
C LEU A 165 15.10 8.72 1.21
N VAL A 166 14.37 9.80 0.88
CA VAL A 166 12.92 9.87 1.10
C VAL A 166 12.20 8.79 0.30
N HIS A 167 12.56 8.59 -0.96
CA HIS A 167 11.98 7.56 -1.83
C HIS A 167 12.21 6.14 -1.29
N ILE A 168 13.43 5.81 -0.85
CA ILE A 168 13.73 4.50 -0.24
C ILE A 168 12.89 4.26 1.00
N LEU A 169 12.80 5.25 1.90
CA LEU A 169 11.98 5.17 3.10
C LEU A 169 10.50 4.98 2.77
N ASP A 170 10.00 5.76 1.82
CA ASP A 170 8.61 5.77 1.40
C ASP A 170 8.22 4.42 0.80
N TYR A 171 8.99 3.89 -0.15
CA TYR A 171 8.73 2.58 -0.76
C TYR A 171 8.80 1.43 0.26
N ALA A 172 9.82 1.43 1.13
CA ALA A 172 9.98 0.38 2.13
C ALA A 172 8.84 0.36 3.15
N SER A 173 8.38 1.54 3.59
CA SER A 173 7.27 1.67 4.55
C SER A 173 5.87 1.48 3.94
N ARG A 174 5.77 1.19 2.64
CA ARG A 174 4.53 0.90 1.91
C ARG A 174 4.34 -0.59 1.58
N GLY A 175 5.32 -1.41 1.92
CA GLY A 175 5.38 -2.82 1.53
C GLY A 175 5.92 -3.08 0.12
N VAL A 176 6.27 -2.03 -0.65
CA VAL A 176 6.67 -2.18 -2.07
C VAL A 176 7.97 -2.97 -2.22
N THR A 177 8.86 -2.91 -1.23
CA THR A 177 10.14 -3.64 -1.20
C THR A 177 10.08 -4.97 -0.44
N SER A 178 8.91 -5.38 0.07
CA SER A 178 8.72 -6.59 0.87
C SER A 178 7.68 -7.54 0.29
N ILE A 179 7.37 -7.39 -1.01
CA ILE A 179 6.47 -8.30 -1.73
C ILE A 179 7.19 -9.65 -1.88
N ASP A 180 6.86 -10.59 -1.01
CA ASP A 180 7.41 -11.94 -1.00
C ASP A 180 6.31 -12.93 -0.63
N TRP A 181 6.12 -13.96 -1.46
CA TRP A 181 5.09 -14.95 -1.16
C TRP A 181 5.59 -15.84 0.01
N PRO A 182 4.84 -15.97 1.12
CA PRO A 182 5.21 -16.87 2.21
C PRO A 182 5.34 -18.32 1.71
N GLU A 183 5.93 -19.23 2.49
CA GLU A 183 5.97 -20.65 2.10
C GLU A 183 4.54 -21.20 1.96
N GLU A 184 4.10 -21.38 0.72
CA GLU A 184 2.68 -21.59 0.42
C GLU A 184 2.30 -23.06 0.48
N PRO A 185 1.09 -23.39 0.97
CA PRO A 185 0.53 -24.71 0.74
C PRO A 185 0.42 -25.01 -0.76
N GLY A 186 0.64 -26.27 -1.13
CA GLY A 186 0.53 -26.68 -2.53
C GLY A 186 -0.86 -26.36 -3.13
N GLY A 187 -0.88 -25.64 -4.25
CA GLY A 187 -2.10 -25.22 -4.92
C GLY A 187 -2.71 -23.91 -4.40
N ALA A 188 -1.99 -23.15 -3.56
CA ALA A 188 -2.41 -21.82 -3.16
C ALA A 188 -2.55 -20.86 -4.35
N LYS A 189 -3.53 -19.95 -4.24
CA LYS A 189 -3.74 -18.85 -5.19
C LYS A 189 -3.13 -17.56 -4.67
N ARG A 190 -2.33 -16.90 -5.49
CA ARG A 190 -1.61 -15.69 -5.13
C ARG A 190 -2.37 -14.47 -5.58
N VAL A 191 -2.74 -13.64 -4.62
CA VAL A 191 -3.50 -12.41 -4.85
C VAL A 191 -2.65 -11.22 -4.44
N MET A 192 -2.36 -10.32 -5.38
CA MET A 192 -1.70 -9.06 -5.08
C MET A 192 -2.74 -7.95 -5.02
N ILE A 193 -2.79 -7.24 -3.91
CA ILE A 193 -3.69 -6.09 -3.74
C ILE A 193 -2.94 -4.79 -3.47
N SER A 194 -3.63 -3.67 -3.70
CA SER A 194 -3.20 -2.39 -3.13
C SER A 194 -4.34 -1.71 -2.38
N GLY A 195 -4.00 -1.04 -1.28
CA GLY A 195 -4.82 -0.01 -0.66
C GLY A 195 -4.25 1.38 -0.92
N PHE A 196 -4.82 2.40 -0.28
CA PHE A 196 -4.34 3.78 -0.35
C PHE A 196 -4.14 4.40 1.03
N ASP A 197 -3.23 5.37 1.10
CA ASP A 197 -3.08 6.27 2.24
C ASP A 197 -4.36 7.08 2.50
N THR A 198 -4.40 7.73 3.66
CA THR A 198 -5.41 8.72 4.03
C THR A 198 -5.49 9.88 3.02
N TYR A 199 -6.65 10.49 2.86
CA TYR A 199 -6.87 11.53 1.85
C TYR A 199 -7.85 12.63 2.28
N SER A 200 -7.94 13.70 1.48
CA SER A 200 -8.78 14.88 1.76
C SER A 200 -8.48 15.51 3.14
N LEU A 201 -7.20 15.52 3.51
CA LEU A 201 -6.73 15.98 4.83
C LEU A 201 -6.89 17.49 5.04
N ASP A 202 -7.10 18.28 3.98
CA ASP A 202 -7.52 19.67 4.08
C ASP A 202 -8.97 19.83 4.57
N VAL A 203 -9.80 18.79 4.38
CA VAL A 203 -11.17 18.74 4.92
C VAL A 203 -11.13 18.24 6.36
N SER A 204 -10.43 17.13 6.61
CA SER A 204 -10.22 16.64 7.97
C SER A 204 -8.97 15.78 8.09
N LEU A 205 -8.11 16.10 9.06
CA LEU A 205 -6.96 15.28 9.45
C LEU A 205 -7.37 13.92 10.05
N ARG A 206 -8.66 13.72 10.33
CA ARG A 206 -9.21 12.47 10.85
C ARG A 206 -9.55 11.47 9.74
N ASN A 207 -9.55 11.88 8.48
CA ASN A 207 -9.93 11.00 7.38
C ASN A 207 -9.05 9.74 7.38
N SER A 208 -9.73 8.61 7.34
CA SER A 208 -9.18 7.27 7.25
C SER A 208 -9.48 6.73 5.86
N ASN A 209 -8.65 5.81 5.39
CA ASN A 209 -8.87 5.06 4.17
C ASN A 209 -8.92 3.55 4.49
N PRO A 210 -10.12 2.95 4.56
CA PRO A 210 -10.25 1.53 4.92
C PRO A 210 -9.60 0.59 3.90
N SER A 211 -9.24 1.06 2.70
CA SER A 211 -8.45 0.26 1.76
C SER A 211 -7.01 0.06 2.25
N GLY A 212 -6.39 1.08 2.86
CA GLY A 212 -5.10 0.96 3.53
C GLY A 212 -5.16 0.04 4.73
N ALA A 213 -6.24 0.12 5.52
CA ALA A 213 -6.47 -0.81 6.64
C ALA A 213 -6.62 -2.26 6.15
N THR A 214 -7.32 -2.47 5.02
CA THR A 214 -7.46 -3.79 4.40
C THR A 214 -6.10 -4.34 3.96
N ALA A 215 -5.26 -3.52 3.31
CA ALA A 215 -3.92 -3.92 2.92
C ALA A 215 -3.10 -4.43 4.12
N LEU A 216 -3.12 -3.69 5.25
CA LEU A 216 -2.43 -4.11 6.47
C LEU A 216 -2.99 -5.39 7.09
N GLN A 217 -4.31 -5.60 7.02
CA GLN A 217 -4.93 -6.82 7.53
C GLN A 217 -4.61 -8.06 6.67
N LEU A 218 -4.28 -7.87 5.40
CA LEU A 218 -4.12 -8.97 4.43
C LEU A 218 -2.68 -9.27 4.05
N ASP A 219 -1.73 -8.35 4.24
CA ASP A 219 -0.35 -8.58 3.82
C ASP A 219 0.25 -9.84 4.46
N GLY A 220 0.74 -10.76 3.63
CA GLY A 220 1.29 -12.05 4.07
C GLY A 220 0.27 -13.08 4.57
N GLN A 221 -1.04 -12.78 4.56
CA GLN A 221 -2.05 -13.69 5.08
C GLN A 221 -2.35 -14.83 4.12
N THR A 222 -2.62 -16.01 4.69
CA THR A 222 -3.19 -17.16 3.99
C THR A 222 -4.63 -17.36 4.45
N LEU A 223 -5.58 -17.27 3.51
CA LEU A 223 -7.01 -17.37 3.74
C LEU A 223 -7.50 -18.72 3.22
N GLU A 224 -8.07 -19.54 4.11
CA GLU A 224 -8.59 -20.86 3.72
C GLU A 224 -9.95 -20.73 3.03
N THR A 225 -10.10 -21.39 1.89
CA THR A 225 -11.35 -21.43 1.12
C THR A 225 -11.67 -22.86 0.71
N ASP A 226 -12.93 -23.12 0.32
CA ASP A 226 -13.33 -24.44 -0.19
C ASP A 226 -12.60 -24.84 -1.49
N ALA A 227 -12.07 -23.87 -2.23
CA ALA A 227 -11.29 -24.08 -3.46
C ALA A 227 -9.80 -24.29 -3.20
N GLY A 228 -9.34 -24.08 -1.97
CA GLY A 228 -7.93 -24.07 -1.58
C GLY A 228 -7.50 -22.76 -0.94
N PRO A 229 -6.25 -22.67 -0.46
CA PRO A 229 -5.74 -21.49 0.20
C PRO A 229 -5.54 -20.32 -0.77
N VAL A 230 -5.82 -19.11 -0.31
CA VAL A 230 -5.53 -17.85 -1.01
C VAL A 230 -4.49 -17.09 -0.21
N VAL A 231 -3.32 -16.86 -0.80
CA VAL A 231 -2.22 -16.10 -0.19
C VAL A 231 -2.27 -14.68 -0.73
N VAL A 232 -2.25 -13.69 0.17
CA VAL A 232 -2.36 -12.27 -0.20
C VAL A 232 -1.05 -11.54 0.10
N GLN A 233 -0.61 -10.72 -0.85
CA GLN A 233 0.43 -9.70 -0.66
C GLN A 233 -0.19 -8.34 -0.93
N ALA A 234 0.22 -7.33 -0.16
CA ALA A 234 -0.41 -6.02 -0.24
C ALA A 234 0.60 -4.86 -0.18
N VAL A 235 0.22 -3.75 -0.81
CA VAL A 235 0.93 -2.46 -0.66
C VAL A 235 -0.05 -1.34 -0.34
N VAL A 236 0.46 -0.23 0.20
CA VAL A 236 -0.31 1.02 0.36
C VAL A 236 0.22 2.10 -0.57
N LEU A 237 -0.59 2.48 -1.56
CA LEU A 237 -0.26 3.52 -2.53
C LEU A 237 -0.46 4.93 -1.94
N PRO A 238 0.38 5.91 -2.32
CA PRO A 238 0.18 7.30 -1.93
C PRO A 238 -1.03 7.91 -2.65
N VAL A 239 -1.60 8.95 -2.05
CA VAL A 239 -2.59 9.80 -2.71
C VAL A 239 -1.87 11.03 -3.26
N ASN A 240 -1.00 10.81 -4.24
CA ASN A 240 -0.14 11.82 -4.86
C ASN A 240 0.10 11.51 -6.34
N TRP A 241 -0.09 12.49 -7.20
CA TRP A 241 0.10 12.35 -8.64
C TRP A 241 1.56 12.14 -9.06
N THR A 242 2.50 12.77 -8.35
CA THR A 242 3.93 12.68 -8.67
C THR A 242 4.44 11.25 -8.50
N ASP A 243 4.10 10.59 -7.39
CA ASP A 243 4.51 9.20 -7.14
C ASP A 243 3.91 8.24 -8.19
N PHE A 244 2.69 8.52 -8.64
CA PHE A 244 2.08 7.80 -9.76
C PHE A 244 2.85 8.04 -11.06
N ASP A 245 3.18 9.29 -11.40
CA ASP A 245 4.01 9.62 -12.58
C ASP A 245 5.39 8.95 -12.54
N GLU A 246 5.98 8.80 -11.35
CA GLU A 246 7.25 8.11 -11.11
C GLU A 246 7.13 6.58 -11.21
N GLY A 247 5.92 6.03 -11.19
CA GLY A 247 5.65 4.63 -11.52
C GLY A 247 5.43 3.69 -10.34
N ILE A 248 5.04 4.20 -9.16
CA ILE A 248 4.85 3.36 -7.96
C ILE A 248 3.84 2.22 -8.15
N VAL A 249 2.79 2.43 -8.96
CA VAL A 249 1.82 1.37 -9.27
C VAL A 249 2.50 0.26 -10.07
N GLU A 250 3.25 0.64 -11.09
CA GLU A 250 3.99 -0.31 -11.91
C GLU A 250 5.12 -1.01 -11.13
N ASP A 251 5.78 -0.32 -10.20
CA ASP A 251 6.79 -0.90 -9.31
C ASP A 251 6.22 -1.94 -8.36
N ALA A 252 5.00 -1.73 -7.84
CA ALA A 252 4.32 -2.70 -6.98
C ALA A 252 3.84 -3.93 -7.77
N PHE A 253 3.04 -3.72 -8.82
CA PHE A 253 2.40 -4.83 -9.54
C PHE A 253 3.32 -5.52 -10.55
N GLY A 254 4.32 -4.81 -11.08
CA GLY A 254 5.22 -5.36 -12.09
C GLY A 254 6.11 -6.48 -11.59
N GLN A 255 6.39 -6.53 -10.29
CA GLN A 255 7.14 -7.61 -9.66
C GLN A 255 6.39 -8.95 -9.74
N VAL A 256 5.06 -8.92 -9.65
CA VAL A 256 4.19 -10.11 -9.63
C VAL A 256 3.48 -10.39 -10.95
N LEU A 257 3.58 -9.49 -11.93
CA LEU A 257 3.01 -9.70 -13.27
C LEU A 257 4.01 -10.31 -14.26
N ARG A 258 5.32 -10.15 -14.01
CA ARG A 258 6.36 -10.77 -14.82
C ARG A 258 6.24 -12.29 -14.77
N THR A 259 6.53 -12.94 -15.90
CA THR A 259 6.65 -14.40 -15.94
C THR A 259 7.76 -14.85 -15.00
N GLY A 260 7.45 -15.77 -14.09
CA GLY A 260 8.42 -16.30 -13.13
C GLY A 260 7.75 -16.94 -11.91
N GLU A 261 8.58 -17.36 -10.97
CA GLU A 261 8.14 -18.05 -9.74
C GLU A 261 7.37 -17.15 -8.78
N ASN A 262 7.45 -15.83 -8.93
CA ASN A 262 6.76 -14.85 -8.06
C ASN A 262 5.47 -14.29 -8.69
N ARG A 263 4.97 -14.95 -9.74
CA ARG A 263 3.80 -14.45 -10.46
C ARG A 263 2.52 -14.61 -9.62
N ALA A 264 1.68 -13.57 -9.60
CA ALA A 264 0.36 -13.60 -9.00
C ALA A 264 -0.65 -14.28 -9.94
N ASP A 265 -1.69 -14.87 -9.35
CA ASP A 265 -2.86 -15.41 -10.04
C ASP A 265 -3.93 -14.34 -10.25
N LEU A 266 -4.00 -13.31 -9.39
CA LEU A 266 -4.94 -12.20 -9.51
C LEU A 266 -4.32 -10.90 -8.97
N ILE A 267 -4.65 -9.77 -9.60
CA ILE A 267 -4.32 -8.43 -9.08
C ILE A 267 -5.60 -7.61 -8.84
N MET A 268 -5.61 -6.80 -7.78
CA MET A 268 -6.75 -5.92 -7.48
C MET A 268 -6.29 -4.63 -6.82
N THR A 269 -6.64 -3.48 -7.38
CA THR A 269 -6.49 -2.22 -6.65
C THR A 269 -7.77 -1.95 -5.86
N ILE A 270 -7.65 -1.46 -4.63
CA ILE A 270 -8.78 -1.21 -3.73
C ILE A 270 -8.72 0.24 -3.27
N SER A 271 -9.85 0.93 -3.32
CA SER A 271 -9.96 2.29 -2.77
C SER A 271 -11.36 2.56 -2.23
N GLN A 272 -11.58 3.74 -1.68
CA GLN A 272 -12.87 4.12 -1.08
C GLN A 272 -13.69 4.99 -2.04
N THR A 273 -15.00 4.74 -2.12
CA THR A 273 -15.98 5.59 -2.80
C THR A 273 -17.05 6.09 -1.81
N GLY A 274 -18.18 6.61 -2.33
CA GLY A 274 -19.35 6.94 -1.53
C GLY A 274 -19.84 5.81 -0.61
N ARG A 275 -20.59 6.19 0.42
CA ARG A 275 -21.11 5.23 1.41
C ARG A 275 -22.27 4.42 0.85
N GLY A 276 -22.38 3.16 1.25
CA GLY A 276 -23.60 2.37 1.10
C GLY A 276 -23.57 1.24 0.09
N ARG A 277 -22.45 1.02 -0.61
CA ARG A 277 -22.24 -0.09 -1.56
C ARG A 277 -20.74 -0.40 -1.69
N MET A 278 -20.42 -1.54 -2.30
CA MET A 278 -19.09 -1.88 -2.78
C MET A 278 -19.15 -2.17 -4.28
N ASP A 279 -18.28 -1.51 -5.04
CA ASP A 279 -18.35 -1.45 -6.50
C ASP A 279 -17.13 -2.12 -7.13
N ILE A 280 -17.38 -3.13 -7.95
CA ILE A 280 -16.37 -3.69 -8.84
C ILE A 280 -16.44 -2.85 -10.12
N GLU A 281 -15.40 -2.07 -10.41
CA GLU A 281 -15.44 -1.12 -11.52
C GLU A 281 -15.27 -1.84 -12.86
N GLN A 282 -16.23 -1.68 -13.78
CA GLN A 282 -16.16 -2.34 -15.08
C GLN A 282 -15.05 -1.75 -15.95
N TRP A 283 -14.86 -0.43 -15.91
CA TRP A 283 -13.97 0.28 -16.84
C TRP A 283 -12.90 1.11 -16.12
N ALA A 284 -11.65 0.97 -16.55
CA ALA A 284 -10.57 1.91 -16.25
C ALA A 284 -10.41 2.91 -17.39
N ALA A 285 -10.31 4.20 -17.06
CA ALA A 285 -10.27 5.29 -18.02
C ALA A 285 -8.87 5.90 -18.12
N ASN A 286 -8.40 6.18 -19.34
CA ASN A 286 -7.17 6.94 -19.58
C ASN A 286 -7.37 8.46 -19.34
N ALA A 287 -7.75 8.85 -18.13
CA ALA A 287 -8.13 10.22 -17.81
C ALA A 287 -7.81 10.63 -16.36
N ARG A 288 -7.40 11.89 -16.20
CA ARG A 288 -7.22 12.62 -14.95
C ARG A 288 -8.17 13.82 -14.90
N GLY A 289 -8.94 13.92 -13.82
CA GLY A 289 -9.97 14.95 -13.62
C GLY A 289 -9.56 16.18 -12.81
N GLY A 290 -8.32 16.21 -12.31
CA GLY A 290 -7.76 17.38 -11.63
C GLY A 290 -8.27 17.67 -10.23
N PHE A 291 -8.79 16.68 -9.51
CA PHE A 291 -8.95 16.82 -8.05
C PHE A 291 -7.56 16.94 -7.38
N PRO A 292 -7.43 17.77 -6.33
CA PRO A 292 -6.15 17.92 -5.63
C PRO A 292 -5.75 16.61 -4.95
N ASP A 293 -4.47 16.26 -5.04
CA ASP A 293 -3.87 15.19 -4.25
C ASP A 293 -3.50 15.68 -2.83
N ASN A 294 -2.88 14.83 -2.02
CA ASN A 294 -2.49 15.21 -0.66
C ASN A 294 -1.46 16.36 -0.65
N ASN A 295 -0.70 16.55 -1.73
CA ASN A 295 0.20 17.69 -1.93
C ASN A 295 -0.45 18.90 -2.62
N ARG A 296 -1.77 18.87 -2.81
CA ARG A 296 -2.59 19.87 -3.50
C ARG A 296 -2.23 20.04 -4.98
N ASN A 297 -1.52 19.09 -5.58
CA ASN A 297 -1.30 19.08 -7.01
C ASN A 297 -2.58 18.65 -7.73
N MET A 298 -2.86 19.28 -8.86
CA MET A 298 -4.02 18.98 -9.71
C MET A 298 -3.52 18.69 -11.12
N LEU A 299 -3.73 17.47 -11.61
CA LEU A 299 -3.37 17.08 -12.98
C LEU A 299 -4.60 16.71 -13.80
N PHE A 300 -4.59 17.10 -15.07
CA PHE A 300 -5.67 16.87 -16.03
C PHE A 300 -5.14 16.19 -17.28
N GLY A 301 -6.01 15.49 -18.00
CA GLY A 301 -5.70 14.88 -19.29
C GLY A 301 -5.37 13.39 -19.19
N PRO A 302 -4.67 12.80 -20.18
CA PRO A 302 -4.42 11.36 -20.20
C PRO A 302 -3.44 10.94 -19.10
N ILE A 303 -3.54 9.68 -18.68
CA ILE A 303 -2.64 9.08 -17.68
C ILE A 303 -1.25 8.91 -18.30
N SER A 304 -0.23 9.41 -17.60
CA SER A 304 1.17 9.36 -18.04
C SER A 304 1.69 7.91 -18.14
N ARG A 305 2.83 7.72 -18.79
CA ARG A 305 3.48 6.42 -18.97
C ARG A 305 4.81 6.41 -18.22
N PRO A 306 5.02 5.54 -17.22
CA PRO A 306 6.34 5.42 -16.61
C PRO A 306 7.31 4.79 -17.61
N SER A 307 8.57 5.22 -17.58
CA SER A 307 9.54 4.92 -18.63
C SER A 307 10.27 3.58 -18.46
N HIS A 308 10.29 3.01 -17.26
CA HIS A 308 11.08 1.81 -16.93
C HIS A 308 10.30 0.50 -16.90
N TRP A 309 8.99 0.52 -17.19
CA TRP A 309 8.14 -0.67 -17.29
C TRP A 309 7.61 -0.89 -18.72
N PRO A 310 7.45 -2.15 -19.19
CA PRO A 310 6.80 -2.43 -20.47
C PRO A 310 5.38 -1.86 -20.52
N GLN A 311 5.06 -1.16 -21.60
CA GLN A 311 3.75 -0.56 -21.86
C GLN A 311 3.29 -0.96 -23.26
N PRO A 312 1.98 -1.08 -23.51
CA PRO A 312 1.46 -1.26 -24.86
C PRO A 312 1.89 -0.09 -25.77
N PHE A 313 1.98 -0.33 -27.08
CA PHE A 313 2.37 0.69 -28.05
C PHE A 313 1.44 1.92 -27.96
N ASP A 314 0.14 1.67 -28.13
CA ASP A 314 -0.92 2.63 -27.88
C ASP A 314 -1.40 2.52 -26.43
N SER A 315 -1.77 3.65 -25.82
CA SER A 315 -2.48 3.66 -24.53
C SER A 315 -3.99 3.54 -24.79
N PRO A 316 -4.62 2.41 -24.45
CA PRO A 316 -6.06 2.24 -24.64
C PRO A 316 -6.83 3.35 -23.93
N GLN A 317 -7.92 3.86 -24.50
CA GLN A 317 -8.75 4.83 -23.79
C GLN A 317 -9.50 4.18 -22.62
N TRP A 318 -9.85 2.92 -22.79
CA TRP A 318 -10.63 2.13 -21.85
C TRP A 318 -9.98 0.76 -21.67
N ILE A 319 -9.98 0.27 -20.43
CA ILE A 319 -9.56 -1.10 -20.12
C ILE A 319 -10.66 -1.72 -19.26
N GLU A 320 -11.28 -2.79 -19.76
CA GLU A 320 -12.31 -3.52 -19.01
C GLU A 320 -11.68 -4.37 -17.90
N THR A 321 -12.38 -4.50 -16.78
CA THR A 321 -11.98 -5.42 -15.72
C THR A 321 -12.03 -6.87 -16.21
N THR A 322 -11.08 -7.67 -15.72
CA THR A 322 -11.10 -9.11 -15.85
C THR A 322 -11.18 -9.81 -14.50
N LEU A 323 -11.54 -9.09 -13.44
CA LEU A 323 -11.83 -9.71 -12.13
C LEU A 323 -12.99 -10.70 -12.27
N PRO A 324 -13.03 -11.77 -11.45
CA PRO A 324 -14.14 -12.73 -11.42
C PRO A 324 -15.37 -12.13 -10.72
N TYR A 325 -15.91 -11.05 -11.28
CA TYR A 325 -16.90 -10.20 -10.62
C TYR A 325 -18.22 -10.94 -10.36
N GLU A 326 -18.64 -11.88 -11.22
CA GLU A 326 -19.85 -12.67 -10.93
C GLU A 326 -19.68 -13.52 -9.67
N ALA A 327 -18.49 -14.11 -9.47
CA ALA A 327 -18.19 -14.89 -8.27
C ALA A 327 -18.11 -13.99 -7.02
N MET A 328 -17.49 -12.81 -7.14
CA MET A 328 -17.42 -11.83 -6.05
C MET A 328 -18.82 -11.35 -5.62
N ILE A 329 -19.72 -11.10 -6.57
CA ILE A 329 -21.12 -10.73 -6.29
C ILE A 329 -21.88 -11.92 -5.69
N ALA A 330 -21.74 -13.11 -6.28
CA ALA A 330 -22.41 -14.33 -5.83
C ALA A 330 -21.98 -14.79 -4.43
N ALA A 331 -20.79 -14.38 -3.97
CA ALA A 331 -20.32 -14.64 -2.60
C ALA A 331 -21.25 -14.05 -1.53
N GLY A 332 -22.10 -13.08 -1.87
CA GLY A 332 -23.14 -12.57 -0.98
C GLY A 332 -22.59 -11.95 0.31
N THR A 333 -21.43 -11.30 0.21
CA THR A 333 -20.80 -10.62 1.35
C THR A 333 -21.65 -9.42 1.81
N GLY A 334 -21.45 -8.99 3.05
CA GLY A 334 -22.19 -7.87 3.64
C GLY A 334 -21.35 -7.13 4.69
N PRO A 335 -21.83 -5.97 5.18
CA PRO A 335 -23.22 -5.53 5.14
C PRO A 335 -23.66 -4.73 3.89
N TRP A 336 -22.74 -4.33 3.01
CA TRP A 336 -23.07 -3.52 1.83
C TRP A 336 -23.35 -4.38 0.59
N PRO A 337 -24.28 -3.97 -0.30
CA PRO A 337 -24.45 -4.65 -1.58
C PRO A 337 -23.19 -4.52 -2.44
N VAL A 338 -22.89 -5.60 -3.18
CA VAL A 338 -21.76 -5.67 -4.11
C VAL A 338 -22.32 -5.69 -5.53
N THR A 339 -21.80 -4.82 -6.39
CA THR A 339 -22.29 -4.65 -7.77
C THR A 339 -21.13 -4.46 -8.74
N LEU A 340 -21.32 -4.92 -9.98
CA LEU A 340 -20.52 -4.41 -11.10
C LEU A 340 -20.99 -2.98 -11.38
N ASN A 341 -20.08 -2.03 -11.31
CA ASN A 341 -20.35 -0.62 -11.54
C ASN A 341 -19.94 -0.28 -12.98
N ASP A 342 -20.96 -0.03 -13.80
CA ASP A 342 -20.86 0.46 -15.17
C ASP A 342 -21.03 1.99 -15.18
N GLY A 343 -20.95 2.60 -16.36
CA GLY A 343 -21.11 4.04 -16.50
C GLY A 343 -19.78 4.76 -16.70
N ILE A 344 -19.52 5.14 -17.94
CA ILE A 344 -18.38 5.95 -18.35
C ILE A 344 -18.84 7.34 -18.77
N CYS A 345 -17.94 8.32 -18.69
CA CYS A 345 -18.11 9.59 -19.41
C CYS A 345 -17.01 9.72 -20.45
N GLU A 346 -17.39 10.06 -21.67
CA GLU A 346 -16.50 10.06 -22.83
C GLU A 346 -16.66 11.31 -23.68
N TRP A 347 -15.61 11.63 -24.43
CA TRP A 347 -15.71 12.38 -25.67
C TRP A 347 -15.92 11.39 -26.83
N PRO A 348 -17.05 11.48 -27.57
CA PRO A 348 -17.24 10.70 -28.79
C PRO A 348 -16.10 10.91 -29.79
N ALA A 349 -15.90 9.94 -30.69
CA ALA A 349 -14.82 9.97 -31.68
C ALA A 349 -14.72 11.33 -32.40
N GLY A 350 -13.52 11.93 -32.37
CA GLY A 350 -13.22 13.21 -33.02
C GLY A 350 -13.73 14.47 -32.31
N THR A 351 -14.31 14.35 -31.11
CA THR A 351 -14.84 15.52 -30.36
C THR A 351 -13.92 16.03 -29.24
N PHE A 352 -12.92 15.24 -28.82
CA PHE A 352 -11.92 15.67 -27.85
C PHE A 352 -11.11 16.87 -28.40
N PRO A 353 -10.83 17.92 -27.61
CA PRO A 353 -11.08 18.06 -26.16
C PRO A 353 -12.30 18.93 -25.80
N ALA A 354 -13.34 19.03 -26.65
CA ALA A 354 -14.46 19.96 -26.42
C ALA A 354 -15.28 19.59 -25.17
N PRO A 355 -15.31 20.39 -24.08
CA PRO A 355 -15.97 19.99 -22.83
C PRO A 355 -17.48 19.78 -22.97
N SER A 356 -18.14 20.55 -23.85
CA SER A 356 -19.58 20.44 -24.11
C SER A 356 -19.99 19.16 -24.86
N ALA A 357 -19.02 18.40 -25.38
CA ALA A 357 -19.27 17.14 -26.09
C ALA A 357 -19.21 15.91 -25.17
N VAL A 358 -18.80 16.08 -23.90
CA VAL A 358 -18.77 14.98 -22.93
C VAL A 358 -20.19 14.46 -22.71
N ARG A 359 -20.36 13.15 -22.81
CA ARG A 359 -21.59 12.44 -22.48
C ARG A 359 -21.28 11.24 -21.61
N CYS A 360 -22.24 10.81 -20.80
CA CYS A 360 -22.12 9.62 -19.99
C CYS A 360 -23.14 8.56 -20.41
N GLN A 361 -22.71 7.30 -20.39
CA GLN A 361 -23.45 6.11 -20.84
C GLN A 361 -22.79 4.87 -20.23
N ASP A 362 -23.38 3.69 -20.37
CA ASP A 362 -22.91 2.50 -19.66
C ASP A 362 -21.56 1.99 -20.20
N ASP A 363 -21.43 1.91 -21.54
CA ASP A 363 -20.26 1.37 -22.24
C ASP A 363 -19.57 2.38 -23.18
N PRO A 364 -18.25 2.29 -23.42
CA PRO A 364 -17.54 3.19 -24.32
C PRO A 364 -17.97 3.02 -25.78
N SER A 365 -18.10 4.13 -26.53
CA SER A 365 -18.32 4.07 -27.97
C SER A 365 -17.01 3.88 -28.76
N GLU A 366 -17.12 3.28 -29.94
CA GLU A 366 -15.96 3.02 -30.80
C GLU A 366 -15.18 4.31 -31.10
N GLY A 367 -13.87 4.30 -30.80
CA GLY A 367 -12.97 5.43 -31.05
C GLY A 367 -13.17 6.62 -30.09
N SER A 368 -13.91 6.47 -29.00
CA SER A 368 -14.08 7.52 -28.00
C SER A 368 -12.81 7.80 -27.21
N THR A 369 -12.71 9.01 -26.64
CA THR A 369 -11.63 9.42 -25.73
C THR A 369 -12.18 9.48 -24.31
N ALA A 370 -11.42 8.95 -23.36
CA ALA A 370 -11.87 8.83 -21.98
C ALA A 370 -11.94 10.16 -21.24
N ALA A 371 -13.06 10.44 -20.56
CA ALA A 371 -13.22 11.58 -19.64
C ALA A 371 -13.27 11.13 -18.17
N SER A 372 -13.98 10.04 -17.88
CA SER A 372 -13.95 9.33 -16.59
C SER A 372 -14.50 7.92 -16.71
N GLY A 373 -14.00 7.01 -15.86
CA GLY A 373 -14.61 5.70 -15.65
C GLY A 373 -15.72 5.76 -14.59
N PRO A 374 -16.35 4.62 -14.30
CA PRO A 374 -17.36 4.49 -13.25
C PRO A 374 -16.80 4.84 -11.86
N GLY A 375 -15.53 4.50 -11.62
CA GLY A 375 -14.76 4.93 -10.44
C GLY A 375 -14.26 6.38 -10.49
N GLY A 376 -14.69 7.17 -11.48
CA GLY A 376 -14.27 8.54 -11.71
C GLY A 376 -12.99 8.67 -12.52
N ASN A 377 -12.24 9.75 -12.29
CA ASN A 377 -10.99 10.10 -12.97
C ASN A 377 -9.94 10.62 -11.99
N TYR A 378 -9.99 10.12 -10.75
CA TYR A 378 -9.00 10.37 -9.71
C TYR A 378 -7.99 9.22 -9.61
N LEU A 379 -7.19 9.17 -8.54
CA LEU A 379 -6.14 8.17 -8.33
C LEU A 379 -6.66 6.73 -8.19
N SER A 380 -7.91 6.54 -7.77
CA SER A 380 -8.58 5.22 -7.78
C SER A 380 -8.66 4.65 -9.19
N ASN A 381 -9.25 5.40 -10.12
CA ASN A 381 -9.25 5.10 -11.56
C ASN A 381 -7.82 4.92 -12.11
N GLU A 382 -6.90 5.82 -11.76
CA GLU A 382 -5.54 5.73 -12.29
C GLU A 382 -4.80 4.47 -11.84
N SER A 383 -4.99 4.01 -10.59
CA SER A 383 -4.39 2.77 -10.10
C SER A 383 -4.90 1.54 -10.85
N MET A 384 -6.22 1.49 -11.12
CA MET A 384 -6.83 0.44 -11.94
C MET A 384 -6.26 0.46 -13.36
N TYR A 385 -6.23 1.65 -13.98
CA TYR A 385 -5.78 1.82 -15.35
C TYR A 385 -4.29 1.46 -15.49
N ARG A 386 -3.43 1.92 -14.60
CA ARG A 386 -1.98 1.63 -14.63
C ARG A 386 -1.67 0.16 -14.43
N SER A 387 -2.24 -0.46 -13.39
CA SER A 387 -2.01 -1.88 -13.10
C SER A 387 -2.49 -2.78 -14.25
N ASN A 388 -3.64 -2.48 -14.86
CA ASN A 388 -4.14 -3.24 -16.02
C ASN A 388 -3.42 -2.86 -17.33
N ARG A 389 -3.00 -1.61 -17.54
CA ARG A 389 -2.17 -1.23 -18.70
C ARG A 389 -0.81 -1.93 -18.66
N LEU A 390 -0.22 -2.04 -17.46
CA LEU A 390 1.00 -2.82 -17.24
C LEU A 390 0.76 -4.30 -17.55
N ARG A 391 -0.37 -4.88 -17.11
CA ARG A 391 -0.77 -6.25 -17.44
C ARG A 391 -0.84 -6.50 -18.95
N ILE A 392 -1.42 -5.57 -19.70
CA ILE A 392 -1.44 -5.55 -21.17
C ILE A 392 -0.01 -5.48 -21.72
N GLY A 393 0.81 -4.55 -21.22
CA GLY A 393 2.19 -4.34 -21.66
C GLY A 393 3.13 -5.53 -21.42
N LEU A 394 2.88 -6.30 -20.36
CA LEU A 394 3.58 -7.54 -20.03
C LEU A 394 2.96 -8.79 -20.64
N GLN A 395 1.86 -8.65 -21.40
CA GLN A 395 1.09 -9.75 -21.97
C GLN A 395 0.57 -10.76 -20.93
N ALA A 396 0.31 -10.32 -19.71
CA ALA A 396 -0.21 -11.13 -18.60
C ALA A 396 -1.75 -11.23 -18.65
N TRP A 397 -2.29 -11.59 -19.82
CA TRP A 397 -3.73 -11.61 -20.11
C TRP A 397 -4.52 -12.59 -19.24
N ASP A 398 -3.86 -13.65 -18.81
CA ASP A 398 -4.35 -14.74 -17.98
C ASP A 398 -4.39 -14.42 -16.48
N VAL A 399 -3.89 -13.26 -16.05
CA VAL A 399 -4.03 -12.77 -14.67
C VAL A 399 -5.26 -11.84 -14.61
N PRO A 400 -6.36 -12.21 -13.93
CA PRO A 400 -7.45 -11.28 -13.62
C PRO A 400 -7.00 -9.98 -12.96
N GLY A 401 -7.58 -8.85 -13.41
CA GLY A 401 -7.22 -7.53 -12.91
C GLY A 401 -8.38 -6.54 -12.94
N GLY A 402 -8.44 -5.64 -11.94
CA GLY A 402 -9.49 -4.64 -11.84
C GLY A 402 -9.43 -3.82 -10.56
N HIS A 403 -10.54 -3.15 -10.25
CA HIS A 403 -10.67 -2.28 -9.10
C HIS A 403 -11.89 -2.61 -8.26
N LEU A 404 -11.72 -2.51 -6.94
CA LEU A 404 -12.79 -2.57 -5.96
C LEU A 404 -12.88 -1.24 -5.21
N HIS A 405 -13.98 -0.54 -5.38
CA HIS A 405 -14.36 0.58 -4.53
C HIS A 405 -15.16 0.08 -3.33
N ILE A 406 -14.76 0.51 -2.12
CA ILE A 406 -15.39 0.10 -0.86
C ILE A 406 -16.11 1.29 -0.20
N SER A 407 -17.09 0.99 0.65
CA SER A 407 -17.95 2.01 1.26
C SER A 407 -17.17 3.04 2.08
N ALA A 408 -17.54 4.32 1.95
CA ALA A 408 -17.09 5.37 2.86
C ALA A 408 -17.48 5.11 4.32
N LEU A 409 -16.68 5.66 5.23
CA LEU A 409 -16.85 5.52 6.68
C LEU A 409 -17.79 6.57 7.27
N GLN A 410 -18.39 6.24 8.41
CA GLN A 410 -19.13 7.16 9.26
C GLN A 410 -18.23 7.71 10.36
N TYR A 411 -18.02 9.03 10.39
CA TYR A 411 -17.13 9.67 11.35
C TYR A 411 -17.87 10.13 12.63
N PRO A 412 -17.18 10.18 13.78
CA PRO A 412 -17.72 10.82 14.98
C PRO A 412 -18.02 12.31 14.74
N GLU A 413 -19.14 12.79 15.27
CA GLU A 413 -19.58 14.19 15.16
C GLU A 413 -18.62 15.16 15.87
N ASP A 414 -18.10 14.76 17.03
CA ASP A 414 -17.10 15.55 17.75
C ASP A 414 -15.79 15.58 16.95
N LEU A 415 -15.39 16.78 16.51
CA LEU A 415 -14.18 16.98 15.72
C LEU A 415 -12.90 16.86 16.55
N ALA A 416 -13.00 16.91 17.88
CA ALA A 416 -11.86 16.80 18.78
C ALA A 416 -11.44 15.34 19.06
N VAL A 417 -12.26 14.34 18.72
CA VAL A 417 -11.95 12.93 18.98
C VAL A 417 -11.35 12.24 17.76
N LEU A 418 -10.35 11.37 17.99
CA LEU A 418 -9.73 10.53 16.95
C LEU A 418 -10.67 9.43 16.45
N THR A 419 -11.50 8.91 17.35
CA THR A 419 -12.28 7.69 17.15
C THR A 419 -13.51 7.63 18.08
N SER A 420 -14.45 6.73 17.79
CA SER A 420 -15.55 6.33 18.67
C SER A 420 -15.89 4.84 18.42
N PRO A 421 -16.56 4.15 19.36
CA PRO A 421 -16.93 2.75 19.17
C PRO A 421 -17.73 2.48 17.88
N GLU A 422 -18.60 3.41 17.48
CA GLU A 422 -19.40 3.30 16.25
C GLU A 422 -18.53 3.42 14.99
N PHE A 423 -17.56 4.33 15.00
CA PHE A 423 -16.63 4.50 13.89
C PHE A 423 -15.69 3.29 13.75
N GLU A 424 -15.21 2.73 14.86
CA GLU A 424 -14.39 1.53 14.88
C GLU A 424 -15.17 0.33 14.34
N ALA A 425 -16.41 0.15 14.78
CA ALA A 425 -17.30 -0.91 14.31
C ALA A 425 -17.61 -0.77 12.81
N ASP A 426 -17.87 0.46 12.33
CA ASP A 426 -18.12 0.74 10.91
C ASP A 426 -16.89 0.45 10.05
N ARG A 427 -15.72 0.93 10.47
CA ARG A 427 -14.46 0.67 9.75
C ARG A 427 -14.14 -0.82 9.72
N LYS A 428 -14.30 -1.51 10.84
CA LYS A 428 -14.12 -2.96 10.92
C LYS A 428 -15.06 -3.67 9.94
N ALA A 429 -16.33 -3.29 9.88
CA ALA A 429 -17.28 -3.89 8.95
C ALA A 429 -16.87 -3.69 7.48
N VAL A 430 -16.39 -2.48 7.10
CA VAL A 430 -15.88 -2.23 5.74
C VAL A 430 -14.69 -3.13 5.44
N VAL A 431 -13.72 -3.19 6.35
CA VAL A 431 -12.51 -3.99 6.14
C VAL A 431 -12.81 -5.48 6.09
N ASP A 432 -13.63 -6.00 7.00
CA ASP A 432 -14.01 -7.42 7.03
C ASP A 432 -14.75 -7.83 5.73
N GLN A 433 -15.66 -7.00 5.22
CA GLN A 433 -16.33 -7.29 3.95
C GLN A 433 -15.34 -7.25 2.78
N THR A 434 -14.40 -6.30 2.79
CA THR A 434 -13.35 -6.22 1.77
C THR A 434 -12.48 -7.48 1.77
N ILE A 435 -12.08 -7.97 2.96
CA ILE A 435 -11.33 -9.23 3.13
C ILE A 435 -12.12 -10.40 2.51
N ALA A 436 -13.43 -10.49 2.80
CA ALA A 436 -14.27 -11.54 2.24
C ALA A 436 -14.37 -11.47 0.71
N LEU A 437 -14.37 -10.26 0.12
CA LEU A 437 -14.38 -10.08 -1.34
C LEU A 437 -13.05 -10.44 -2.00
N VAL A 438 -11.92 -10.06 -1.40
CA VAL A 438 -10.59 -10.48 -1.87
C VAL A 438 -10.45 -12.00 -1.81
N THR A 439 -10.95 -12.62 -0.72
CA THR A 439 -10.99 -14.09 -0.57
C THR A 439 -11.83 -14.74 -1.66
N ALA A 440 -13.03 -14.22 -1.92
CA ALA A 440 -13.93 -14.73 -2.96
C ALA A 440 -13.32 -14.60 -4.36
N ALA A 441 -12.62 -13.49 -4.64
CA ALA A 441 -11.91 -13.28 -5.88
C ALA A 441 -10.77 -14.30 -6.06
N GLY A 442 -9.95 -14.52 -5.02
CA GLY A 442 -8.87 -15.51 -5.03
C GLY A 442 -9.37 -16.95 -5.18
N ALA A 443 -10.50 -17.29 -4.56
CA ALA A 443 -11.09 -18.63 -4.67
C ALA A 443 -11.65 -18.94 -6.08
N ALA A 444 -11.88 -17.92 -6.90
CA ALA A 444 -12.51 -18.05 -8.21
C ALA A 444 -11.53 -18.19 -9.38
N VAL A 445 -10.20 -18.09 -9.13
CA VAL A 445 -9.15 -18.12 -10.17
C VAL A 445 -8.32 -19.38 -10.16
#